data_AF-A0A914HYU1-F1
#
_entry.id   AF-A0A914HYU1-F1
#
_cell.length_a   1.000
_cell.length_b   1.000
_cell.length_c   1.000
_cell.angle_alpha   90.00
_cell.angle_beta   90.00
_cell.angle_gamma   90.00
#
_symmetry.space_group_name_H-M   'P 1'
#
loop_
_entity.id
_entity.type
_entity.pdbx_description
1 polymer ?
#
loop_
_entity_poly.entity_id
_entity_poly.type
_entity_poly.pdbx_seq_one_letter_code
_entity_poly.pdbx_strand_id
1 'polypeptide(L)'
;MPSPSSLLFSTIPIVCLLFNSCFAAPHPCCPGSQHLVALMTKYIGTFSTGKDESTVCARAESVVNAIKSELNSMPECQSPNGGGSRIVNEIDAQLTTSVHMKMEITNDDGCAYNLGFVRAMFDMAKSAAGHAGNGTEWNNLTESFRNQITEIDALSTELTIFVPKVLFKNPRSANFAHKKVPSPSDVRTNPGEYSAAN
;
A
#
# COMPACT_ATOMS: atom_id res chain seq x y z
N MET A 1 -12.93 8.41 66.25
CA MET A 1 -12.12 8.95 65.15
C MET A 1 -11.81 7.81 64.18
N PRO A 2 -12.38 7.79 62.98
CA PRO A 2 -12.12 6.75 61.99
C PRO A 2 -10.89 7.11 61.14
N SER A 3 -10.06 6.12 60.84
CA SER A 3 -8.92 6.21 59.95
C SER A 3 -9.34 6.61 58.53
N PRO A 4 -8.59 7.48 57.83
CA PRO A 4 -8.91 7.80 56.45
C PRO A 4 -8.55 6.63 55.53
N SER A 5 -9.49 6.29 54.66
CA SER A 5 -9.35 5.32 53.58
C SER A 5 -8.30 5.76 52.57
N SER A 6 -7.26 4.94 52.38
CA SER A 6 -6.35 5.05 51.24
C SER A 6 -6.95 4.33 50.03
N LEU A 7 -7.95 4.94 49.40
CA LEU A 7 -8.28 4.62 48.00
C LEU A 7 -7.14 5.16 47.13
N LEU A 8 -6.13 4.33 46.91
CA LEU A 8 -5.15 4.58 45.86
C LEU A 8 -5.88 4.48 44.53
N PHE A 9 -6.16 5.65 43.96
CA PHE A 9 -6.60 5.81 42.59
C PHE A 9 -5.65 5.04 41.68
N SER A 10 -6.15 3.95 41.10
CA SER A 10 -5.58 3.30 39.93
C SER A 10 -5.75 4.26 38.74
N THR A 11 -4.85 5.25 38.64
CA THR A 11 -4.78 6.10 37.46
C THR A 11 -4.07 5.35 36.35
N ILE A 12 -4.85 4.57 35.61
CA ILE A 12 -4.82 4.45 34.15
C ILE A 12 -3.48 4.05 33.52
N PRO A 13 -3.34 2.78 33.07
CA PRO A 13 -2.52 2.42 31.93
C PRO A 13 -3.36 2.22 30.65
N ILE A 14 -4.50 2.91 30.50
CA ILE A 14 -5.39 2.78 29.32
C ILE A 14 -4.88 3.62 28.12
N VAL A 15 -3.91 4.52 28.32
CA VAL A 15 -3.38 5.36 27.23
C VAL A 15 -2.40 4.61 26.31
N CYS A 16 -1.88 3.44 26.72
CA CYS A 16 -0.96 2.65 25.90
C CYS A 16 -1.63 1.54 25.06
N LEU A 17 -2.94 1.29 25.23
CA LEU A 17 -3.67 0.27 24.45
C LEU A 17 -4.25 0.81 23.13
N LEU A 18 -4.33 2.14 22.98
CA LEU A 18 -4.99 2.79 21.83
C LEU A 18 -4.05 3.09 20.65
N PHE A 19 -2.76 2.79 20.80
CA PHE A 19 -1.75 3.04 19.76
C PHE A 19 -1.23 1.74 19.15
N ASN A 20 -2.13 0.78 18.93
CA ASN A 20 -1.91 -0.45 18.14
C ASN A 20 -1.79 -0.18 16.63
N SER A 21 -1.51 1.07 16.27
CA SER A 21 -1.53 1.60 14.92
C SER A 21 -0.10 1.65 14.39
N CYS A 22 0.22 0.84 13.37
CA CYS A 22 1.36 1.13 12.52
C CYS A 22 1.22 2.58 12.00
N PHE A 23 1.98 3.51 12.58
CA PHE A 23 1.92 4.93 12.24
C PHE A 23 2.82 5.20 11.05
N ALA A 24 2.26 5.13 9.85
CA ALA A 24 2.95 5.63 8.69
C ALA A 24 1.96 6.22 7.71
N ALA A 25 1.51 7.46 7.89
CA ALA A 25 0.91 8.16 6.75
C ALA A 25 2.00 8.36 5.67
N PRO A 26 1.77 8.04 4.39
CA PRO A 26 0.54 7.57 3.75
C PRO A 26 0.40 6.05 3.58
N HIS A 27 1.31 5.24 4.13
CA HIS A 27 1.10 3.80 4.24
C HIS A 27 -0.17 3.45 5.05
N PRO A 28 -0.90 2.41 4.64
CA PRO A 28 -2.03 1.94 5.41
C PRO A 28 -1.60 1.42 6.79
N CYS A 29 -2.53 1.38 7.74
CA CYS A 29 -2.33 0.68 9.02
C CYS A 29 -1.94 -0.79 8.80
N CYS A 30 -1.51 -1.52 9.84
CA CYS A 30 -1.10 -2.92 9.66
C CYS A 30 -2.18 -3.78 8.95
N PRO A 31 -3.48 -3.69 9.32
CA PRO A 31 -4.55 -4.32 8.54
C PRO A 31 -4.60 -3.89 7.08
N GLY A 32 -4.57 -2.58 6.80
CA GLY A 32 -4.62 -2.08 5.44
C GLY A 32 -3.38 -2.45 4.62
N SER A 33 -2.21 -2.58 5.25
CA SER A 33 -0.98 -3.09 4.61
C SER A 33 -1.14 -4.54 4.19
N GLN A 34 -1.82 -5.36 5.00
CA GLN A 34 -2.18 -6.73 4.63
C GLN A 34 -3.15 -6.77 3.46
N HIS A 35 -4.20 -5.95 3.48
CA HIS A 35 -5.14 -5.83 2.35
C HIS A 35 -4.45 -5.35 1.07
N LEU A 36 -3.55 -4.36 1.16
CA LEU A 36 -2.77 -3.85 0.04
C LEU A 36 -1.88 -4.95 -0.56
N VAL A 37 -1.13 -5.67 0.29
CA VAL A 37 -0.28 -6.79 -0.16
C VAL A 37 -1.13 -7.86 -0.83
N ALA A 38 -2.22 -8.29 -0.18
CA ALA A 38 -3.12 -9.31 -0.71
C ALA A 38 -3.71 -8.89 -2.07
N LEU A 39 -4.18 -7.64 -2.17
CA LEU A 39 -4.71 -7.06 -3.42
C LEU A 39 -3.65 -7.10 -4.52
N MET A 40 -2.44 -6.60 -4.26
CA MET A 40 -1.41 -6.52 -5.28
C MET A 40 -0.84 -7.87 -5.70
N THR A 41 -0.95 -8.91 -4.85
CA THR A 41 -0.58 -10.28 -5.30
C THR A 41 -1.41 -10.76 -6.48
N LYS A 42 -2.67 -10.30 -6.62
CA LYS A 42 -3.56 -10.67 -7.73
C LYS A 42 -3.06 -10.19 -9.10
N TYR A 43 -2.21 -9.16 -9.11
CA TYR A 43 -1.75 -8.48 -10.32
C TYR A 43 -0.31 -8.83 -10.70
N ILE A 44 0.38 -9.70 -9.96
CA ILE A 44 1.71 -10.18 -10.35
C ILE A 44 1.63 -10.90 -11.71
N GLY A 45 2.55 -10.57 -12.63
CA GLY A 45 2.60 -11.11 -13.98
C GLY A 45 1.70 -10.41 -14.99
N THR A 46 1.02 -9.32 -14.61
CA THR A 46 0.06 -8.63 -15.48
C THR A 46 0.75 -7.90 -16.64
N PHE A 47 1.94 -7.34 -16.37
CA PHE A 47 2.64 -6.38 -17.23
C PHE A 47 3.92 -6.96 -17.85
N SER A 48 3.83 -8.07 -18.58
CA SER A 48 4.98 -8.58 -19.36
C SER A 48 5.39 -7.63 -20.51
N THR A 49 6.68 -7.59 -20.84
CA THR A 49 7.26 -6.83 -21.96
C THR A 49 6.81 -7.34 -23.35
N GLY A 50 7.07 -6.55 -24.40
CA GLY A 50 6.78 -6.92 -25.79
C GLY A 50 5.31 -6.86 -26.20
N LYS A 51 4.50 -6.05 -25.50
CA LYS A 51 3.10 -5.78 -25.84
C LYS A 51 2.98 -4.41 -26.49
N ASP A 52 2.03 -4.27 -27.41
CA ASP A 52 1.70 -2.98 -28.01
C ASP A 52 1.10 -2.00 -26.98
N GLU A 53 1.25 -0.71 -27.26
CA GLU A 53 0.81 0.37 -26.39
C GLU A 53 -0.68 0.28 -26.04
N SER A 54 -1.56 0.08 -27.03
CA SER A 54 -3.01 0.03 -26.80
C SER A 54 -3.39 -1.07 -25.81
N THR A 55 -2.81 -2.26 -25.97
CA THR A 55 -3.01 -3.39 -25.05
C THR A 55 -2.51 -3.07 -23.63
N VAL A 56 -1.35 -2.44 -23.51
CA VAL A 56 -0.78 -2.07 -22.21
C VAL A 56 -1.65 -1.02 -21.52
N CYS A 57 -2.08 0.01 -22.24
CA CYS A 57 -2.89 1.10 -21.72
C CYS A 57 -4.27 0.64 -21.26
N ALA A 58 -4.98 -0.15 -22.09
CA ALA A 58 -6.28 -0.70 -21.73
C ALA A 58 -6.20 -1.62 -20.51
N ARG A 59 -5.11 -2.39 -20.40
CA ARG A 59 -4.85 -3.25 -19.23
C ARG A 59 -4.56 -2.42 -17.99
N ALA A 60 -3.73 -1.39 -18.10
CA ALA A 60 -3.42 -0.50 -16.99
C ALA A 60 -4.71 0.16 -16.46
N GLU A 61 -5.56 0.67 -17.34
CA GLU A 61 -6.86 1.25 -16.97
C GLU A 61 -7.75 0.25 -16.23
N SER A 62 -7.92 -0.97 -16.78
CA SER A 62 -8.72 -2.02 -16.15
C SER A 62 -8.19 -2.37 -14.75
N VAL A 63 -6.87 -2.45 -14.58
CA VAL A 63 -6.24 -2.77 -13.29
C VAL A 63 -6.42 -1.62 -12.30
N VAL A 64 -6.23 -0.36 -12.72
CA VAL A 64 -6.46 0.80 -11.86
C VAL A 64 -7.89 0.85 -11.38
N ASN A 65 -8.87 0.67 -12.26
CA ASN A 65 -10.29 0.67 -11.89
C ASN A 65 -10.60 -0.40 -10.84
N ALA A 66 -10.07 -1.61 -11.02
CA ALA A 66 -10.23 -2.70 -10.06
C ALA A 66 -9.53 -2.42 -8.72
N ILE A 67 -8.30 -1.90 -8.74
CA ILE A 67 -7.56 -1.51 -7.53
C ILE A 67 -8.30 -0.41 -6.77
N LYS A 68 -8.74 0.66 -7.45
CA LYS A 68 -9.47 1.77 -6.82
C LYS A 68 -10.77 1.27 -6.20
N SER A 69 -11.51 0.40 -6.88
CA SER A 69 -12.73 -0.22 -6.36
C SER A 69 -12.45 -0.99 -5.06
N GLU A 70 -11.42 -1.83 -5.05
CA GLU A 70 -11.05 -2.61 -3.86
C GLU A 70 -10.57 -1.71 -2.72
N LEU A 71 -9.68 -0.75 -2.98
CA LEU A 71 -9.19 0.21 -1.99
C LEU A 71 -10.33 1.02 -1.36
N ASN A 72 -11.29 1.49 -2.15
CA ASN A 72 -12.44 2.25 -1.64
C ASN A 72 -13.40 1.40 -0.80
N SER A 73 -13.38 0.08 -1.00
CA SER A 73 -14.15 -0.87 -0.17
C SER A 73 -13.42 -1.35 1.08
N MET A 74 -12.13 -1.00 1.24
CA MET A 74 -11.35 -1.43 2.40
C MET A 74 -11.87 -0.76 3.67
N PRO A 75 -11.99 -1.50 4.78
CA PRO A 75 -12.35 -0.91 6.07
C PRO A 75 -11.41 0.24 6.43
N GLU A 76 -11.98 1.33 6.94
CA GLU A 76 -11.15 2.42 7.46
C GLU A 76 -10.32 1.91 8.64
N CYS A 77 -9.04 2.25 8.63
CA CYS A 77 -8.22 2.06 9.81
C CYS A 77 -8.68 3.07 10.86
N GLN A 78 -8.73 2.70 12.15
CA GLN A 78 -9.00 3.66 13.24
C GLN A 78 -7.98 4.82 13.33
N SER A 79 -6.89 4.77 12.56
CA SER A 79 -5.96 5.88 12.44
C SER A 79 -6.53 6.96 11.50
N PRO A 80 -6.48 8.25 11.88
CA PRO A 80 -6.95 9.37 11.04
C PRO A 80 -6.20 9.48 9.70
N ASN A 81 -5.19 8.65 9.48
CA ASN A 81 -4.40 8.61 8.26
C ASN A 81 -4.42 7.27 7.50
N GLY A 82 -5.26 6.29 7.87
CA GLY A 82 -5.28 4.97 7.24
C GLY A 82 -6.60 4.66 6.56
N GLY A 83 -6.61 4.57 5.24
CA GLY A 83 -7.76 4.14 4.45
C GLY A 83 -7.42 4.06 2.97
N GLY A 84 -8.03 3.14 2.23
CA GLY A 84 -7.73 2.94 0.82
C GLY A 84 -8.06 4.17 -0.04
N SER A 85 -9.12 4.91 0.29
CA SER A 85 -9.48 6.17 -0.38
C SER A 85 -8.39 7.25 -0.29
N ARG A 86 -7.67 7.32 0.85
CA ARG A 86 -6.55 8.27 1.01
C ARG A 86 -5.33 7.87 0.17
N ILE A 87 -5.06 6.57 0.03
CA ILE A 87 -4.00 6.06 -0.84
C ILE A 87 -4.30 6.47 -2.29
N VAL A 88 -5.54 6.27 -2.73
CA VAL A 88 -6.00 6.70 -4.06
C VAL A 88 -5.79 8.21 -4.24
N ASN A 89 -6.28 9.03 -3.31
CA ASN A 89 -6.18 10.49 -3.41
C ASN A 89 -4.72 11.01 -3.43
N GLU A 90 -3.83 10.40 -2.64
CA GLU A 90 -2.41 10.78 -2.59
C GLU A 90 -1.70 10.45 -3.91
N ILE A 91 -1.94 9.25 -4.46
CA ILE A 91 -1.41 8.86 -5.77
C ILE A 91 -1.94 9.79 -6.85
N ASP A 92 -3.26 10.01 -6.86
CA ASP A 92 -3.93 10.86 -7.82
C ASP A 92 -3.35 12.28 -7.79
N ALA A 93 -3.21 12.88 -6.60
CA ALA A 93 -2.63 14.21 -6.45
C ALA A 93 -1.19 14.30 -6.99
N GLN A 94 -0.33 13.31 -6.69
CA GLN A 94 1.05 13.31 -7.16
C GLN A 94 1.16 13.09 -8.68
N LEU A 95 0.36 12.19 -9.24
CA LEU A 95 0.36 11.91 -10.67
C LEU A 95 -0.21 13.06 -11.48
N THR A 96 -1.38 13.58 -11.08
CA THR A 96 -2.05 14.69 -11.77
C THR A 96 -1.22 15.97 -11.73
N THR A 97 -0.57 16.28 -10.60
CA THR A 97 0.36 17.43 -10.50
C THR A 97 1.57 17.25 -11.42
N SER A 98 2.08 16.02 -11.55
CA SER A 98 3.23 15.71 -12.42
C SER A 98 2.87 15.75 -13.92
N VAL A 99 1.67 15.32 -14.28
CA VAL A 99 1.15 15.36 -15.67
C VAL A 99 0.81 16.78 -16.09
N HIS A 100 0.18 17.58 -15.23
CA HIS A 100 -0.15 18.98 -15.53
C HIS A 100 1.08 19.88 -15.72
N MET A 101 2.25 19.53 -15.18
CA MET A 101 3.50 20.23 -15.48
C MET A 101 4.03 20.00 -16.90
N LYS A 102 3.42 19.11 -17.71
CA LYS A 102 3.88 18.80 -19.07
C LYS A 102 3.09 19.42 -20.24
N MET A 103 1.88 19.95 -20.01
CA MET A 103 1.04 20.67 -21.00
C MET A 103 0.61 19.86 -22.26
N GLU A 104 -0.67 20.05 -22.63
CA GLU A 104 -1.45 19.47 -23.74
C GLU A 104 -1.88 17.99 -23.60
N ILE A 105 -3.11 17.80 -23.10
CA ILE A 105 -3.68 16.49 -22.78
C ILE A 105 -4.10 15.76 -24.06
N THR A 106 -3.35 14.74 -24.45
CA THR A 106 -3.75 13.72 -25.44
C THR A 106 -4.11 12.41 -24.73
N ASN A 107 -4.65 11.42 -25.47
CA ASN A 107 -4.99 10.09 -24.92
C ASN A 107 -3.80 9.39 -24.22
N ASP A 108 -2.56 9.79 -24.51
CA ASP A 108 -1.33 9.25 -23.90
C ASP A 108 -1.25 9.54 -22.38
N ASP A 109 -1.90 10.62 -21.93
CA ASP A 109 -1.92 11.00 -20.51
C ASP A 109 -2.67 9.99 -19.64
N GLY A 110 -3.74 9.39 -20.18
CA GLY A 110 -4.50 8.36 -19.47
C GLY A 110 -3.67 7.11 -19.24
N CYS A 111 -2.86 6.72 -20.23
CA CYS A 111 -1.98 5.56 -20.13
C CYS A 111 -0.83 5.79 -19.15
N ALA A 112 -0.14 6.93 -19.27
CA ALA A 112 0.93 7.33 -18.37
C ALA A 112 0.46 7.40 -16.91
N TYR A 113 -0.71 8.01 -16.69
CA TYR A 113 -1.35 8.06 -15.39
C TYR A 113 -1.67 6.66 -14.85
N ASN A 114 -2.33 5.80 -15.64
CA ASN A 114 -2.74 4.49 -15.17
C ASN A 114 -1.53 3.59 -14.85
N LEU A 115 -0.50 3.58 -15.70
CA LEU A 115 0.75 2.86 -15.42
C LEU A 115 1.45 3.41 -14.18
N GLY A 116 1.48 4.74 -14.01
CA GLY A 116 2.01 5.39 -12.81
C GLY A 116 1.28 4.99 -11.54
N PHE A 117 -0.04 4.88 -11.60
CA PHE A 117 -0.85 4.44 -10.47
C PHE A 117 -0.52 2.99 -10.09
N VAL A 118 -0.51 2.07 -11.06
CA VAL A 118 -0.21 0.65 -10.79
C VAL A 118 1.21 0.48 -10.27
N ARG A 119 2.17 1.18 -10.87
CA ARG A 119 3.57 1.21 -10.41
C ARG A 119 3.69 1.67 -8.97
N ALA A 120 2.99 2.75 -8.60
CA ALA A 120 2.97 3.27 -7.23
C ALA A 120 2.40 2.24 -6.25
N MET A 121 1.34 1.52 -6.65
CA MET A 121 0.73 0.47 -5.84
C MET A 121 1.66 -0.73 -5.61
N PHE A 122 2.42 -1.15 -6.63
CA PHE A 122 3.45 -2.17 -6.46
C PHE A 122 4.60 -1.71 -5.57
N ASP A 123 5.03 -0.45 -5.69
CA ASP A 123 6.07 0.11 -4.81
C ASP A 123 5.61 0.16 -3.35
N MET A 124 4.34 0.53 -3.11
CA MET A 124 3.74 0.49 -1.78
C MET A 124 3.63 -0.94 -1.24
N ALA A 125 3.22 -1.90 -2.06
CA ALA A 125 3.11 -3.31 -1.66
C ALA A 125 4.48 -3.95 -1.38
N LYS A 126 5.50 -3.61 -2.17
CA LYS A 126 6.90 -3.97 -1.91
C LYS A 126 7.39 -3.41 -0.57
N SER A 127 7.11 -2.13 -0.30
CA SER A 127 7.46 -1.49 0.96
C SER A 127 6.78 -2.17 2.16
N ALA A 128 5.48 -2.47 2.04
CA ALA A 128 4.71 -3.17 3.08
C ALA A 128 5.21 -4.61 3.31
N ALA A 129 5.48 -5.37 2.24
CA ALA A 129 6.03 -6.73 2.33
C ALA A 129 7.44 -6.74 2.95
N GLY A 130 8.30 -5.80 2.55
CA GLY A 130 9.64 -5.66 3.13
C GLY A 130 9.62 -5.21 4.59
N HIS A 131 8.58 -4.48 5.01
CA HIS A 131 8.37 -4.11 6.40
C HIS A 131 7.84 -5.28 7.24
N ALA A 132 7.01 -6.15 6.66
CA ALA A 132 6.36 -7.24 7.38
C ALA A 132 7.37 -8.19 8.03
N GLY A 133 8.44 -8.58 7.32
CA GLY A 133 9.49 -9.43 7.90
C GLY A 133 10.60 -9.78 6.92
N ASN A 134 11.67 -10.40 7.43
CA ASN A 134 12.87 -10.78 6.67
C ASN A 134 12.96 -12.28 6.33
N GLY A 135 11.86 -13.03 6.52
CA GLY A 135 11.78 -14.46 6.18
C GLY A 135 11.73 -14.71 4.66
N THR A 136 12.11 -15.91 4.22
CA THR A 136 12.22 -16.28 2.80
C THR A 136 10.95 -15.97 2.00
N GLU A 137 9.77 -16.26 2.54
CA GLU A 137 8.50 -16.03 1.84
C GLU A 137 8.22 -14.54 1.61
N TRP A 138 8.49 -13.70 2.63
CA TRP A 138 8.35 -12.25 2.53
C TRP A 138 9.39 -11.63 1.58
N ASN A 139 10.61 -12.15 1.58
CA ASN A 139 11.65 -11.73 0.63
C ASN A 139 11.25 -12.06 -0.81
N ASN A 140 10.74 -13.28 -1.06
CA ASN A 140 10.27 -13.70 -2.37
C ASN A 140 9.10 -12.83 -2.87
N LEU A 141 8.16 -12.50 -1.98
CA LEU A 141 7.03 -11.64 -2.36
C LEU A 141 7.48 -10.20 -2.63
N THR A 142 8.41 -9.67 -1.82
CA THR A 142 9.04 -8.37 -2.05
C THR A 142 9.75 -8.33 -3.41
N GLU A 143 10.47 -9.39 -3.77
CA GLU A 143 11.12 -9.52 -5.08
C GLU A 143 10.09 -9.59 -6.21
N SER A 144 8.99 -10.32 -6.02
CA SER A 144 7.92 -10.41 -7.01
C SER A 144 7.30 -9.04 -7.30
N PHE A 145 7.06 -8.22 -6.28
CA PHE A 145 6.60 -6.84 -6.47
C PHE A 145 7.66 -5.94 -7.11
N ARG A 146 8.93 -6.10 -6.74
CA ARG A 146 10.05 -5.37 -7.39
C ARG A 146 10.11 -5.67 -8.89
N ASN A 147 9.97 -6.94 -9.27
CA ASN A 147 9.98 -7.35 -10.67
C ASN A 147 8.85 -6.71 -11.47
N GLN A 148 7.65 -6.60 -10.91
CA GLN A 148 6.54 -5.89 -11.56
C GLN A 148 6.83 -4.40 -11.78
N ILE A 149 7.51 -3.74 -10.84
CA ILE A 149 7.96 -2.34 -11.03
C ILE A 149 8.96 -2.25 -12.19
N THR A 150 9.94 -3.16 -12.23
CA THR A 150 10.93 -3.22 -13.32
C THR A 150 10.30 -3.49 -14.67
N GLU A 151 9.31 -4.38 -14.74
CA GLU A 151 8.56 -4.67 -15.96
C GLU A 151 7.77 -3.45 -16.46
N ILE A 152 7.09 -2.73 -15.56
CA ILE A 152 6.39 -1.48 -15.91
C ILE A 152 7.39 -0.41 -16.38
N ASP A 153 8.53 -0.26 -15.69
CA ASP A 153 9.58 0.70 -16.10
C ASP A 153 10.15 0.36 -17.49
N ALA A 154 10.32 -0.93 -17.80
CA ALA A 154 10.77 -1.39 -19.10
C ALA A 154 9.73 -1.13 -20.20
N LEU A 155 8.45 -1.49 -19.97
CA LEU A 155 7.35 -1.19 -20.90
C LEU A 155 7.22 0.30 -21.18
N SER A 156 7.30 1.12 -20.13
CA SER A 156 7.21 2.58 -20.26
C SER A 156 8.36 3.13 -21.11
N THR A 157 9.56 2.56 -20.97
CA THR A 157 10.72 2.93 -21.80
C THR A 157 10.56 2.47 -23.25
N GLU A 158 10.14 1.22 -23.47
CA GLU A 158 9.93 0.63 -24.81
C GLU A 158 8.87 1.41 -25.60
N LEU A 159 7.80 1.81 -24.93
CA LEU A 159 6.65 2.51 -25.53
C LEU A 159 6.79 4.04 -25.47
N THR A 160 7.90 4.58 -24.97
CA THR A 160 8.13 6.03 -24.81
C THR A 160 7.05 6.72 -23.95
N ILE A 161 6.45 6.00 -23.01
CA ILE A 161 5.46 6.51 -22.06
C ILE A 161 6.18 7.08 -20.84
N PHE A 162 5.97 8.36 -20.54
CA PHE A 162 6.52 8.95 -19.33
C PHE A 162 5.67 8.60 -18.11
N VAL A 163 6.15 7.69 -17.26
CA VAL A 163 5.50 7.35 -15.99
C VAL A 163 6.07 8.18 -14.84
N PRO A 164 5.29 9.09 -14.22
CA PRO A 164 5.75 9.84 -13.06
C PRO A 164 5.99 8.92 -11.87
N LYS A 165 7.02 9.22 -11.07
CA LYS A 165 7.29 8.48 -9.83
C LYS A 165 6.48 9.10 -8.69
N VAL A 166 5.63 8.28 -8.08
CA VAL A 166 4.96 8.60 -6.82
C VAL A 166 5.88 8.25 -5.67
N LEU A 167 5.98 9.12 -4.67
CA LEU A 167 6.84 8.95 -3.52
C LEU A 167 5.99 8.77 -2.26
N PHE A 168 6.32 7.72 -1.51
CA PHE A 168 5.75 7.46 -0.20
C PHE A 168 6.84 7.48 0.87
N LYS A 169 6.49 7.93 2.07
CA LYS A 169 7.36 7.79 3.24
C LYS A 169 7.37 6.33 3.68
N ASN A 170 8.53 5.78 4.01
CA ASN A 170 8.65 4.40 4.50
C ASN A 170 7.78 4.14 5.75
N PRO A 171 7.30 2.90 5.93
CA PRO A 171 6.56 2.51 7.11
C PRO A 171 7.46 2.60 8.35
N ARG A 172 6.93 3.13 9.44
CA ARG A 172 7.62 3.22 10.73
C ARG A 172 7.11 2.11 11.64
N SER A 173 8.02 1.38 12.27
CA SER A 173 7.69 0.47 13.37
C SER A 173 7.17 1.26 14.57
N ALA A 174 6.02 0.87 15.12
CA ALA A 174 5.65 1.26 16.46
C ALA A 174 6.56 0.56 17.48
N ASN A 175 6.65 1.08 18.71
CA ASN A 175 7.51 0.55 19.78
C ASN A 175 7.18 -0.92 20.18
N PHE A 176 6.05 -1.46 19.72
CA PHE A 176 5.66 -2.86 19.86
C PHE A 176 5.58 -3.50 18.47
N ALA A 177 6.71 -3.96 17.96
CA ALA A 177 6.73 -4.80 16.76
C ALA A 177 5.99 -6.13 17.03
N HIS A 178 5.32 -6.68 16.00
CA HIS A 178 4.57 -7.92 16.11
C HIS A 178 5.45 -9.07 16.66
N LYS A 179 5.01 -9.76 17.72
CA LYS A 179 5.71 -10.96 18.24
C LYS A 179 5.74 -12.11 17.22
N LYS A 180 4.77 -12.13 16.31
CA LYS A 180 4.67 -13.09 15.20
C LYS A 180 4.17 -12.37 13.96
N VAL A 181 4.95 -12.44 12.88
CA VAL A 181 4.58 -11.95 11.55
C VAL A 181 3.79 -13.07 10.87
N PRO A 182 2.58 -12.83 10.35
CA PRO A 182 1.84 -13.84 9.57
C PRO A 182 2.61 -14.22 8.30
N SER A 183 2.38 -15.42 7.77
CA SER A 183 2.94 -15.78 6.46
C SER A 183 2.25 -14.97 5.35
N PRO A 184 2.87 -14.78 4.17
CA PRO A 184 2.19 -14.20 3.02
C PRO A 184 0.92 -14.95 2.61
N SER A 185 0.88 -16.28 2.77
CA SER A 185 -0.33 -17.07 2.50
C SER A 185 -1.47 -16.76 3.46
N ASP A 186 -1.15 -16.54 4.74
CA ASP A 186 -2.15 -16.16 5.75
C ASP A 186 -2.72 -14.78 5.42
N VAL A 187 -1.84 -13.82 5.09
CA VAL A 187 -2.23 -12.45 4.67
C VAL A 187 -3.10 -12.47 3.43
N ARG A 188 -2.81 -13.35 2.46
CA ARG A 188 -3.63 -13.49 1.25
C ARG A 188 -5.01 -14.09 1.52
N THR A 189 -5.08 -15.02 2.46
CA THR A 189 -6.34 -15.74 2.79
C THR A 189 -7.24 -14.89 3.66
N ASN A 190 -6.65 -14.24 4.68
CA ASN A 190 -7.36 -13.47 5.69
C ASN A 190 -6.69 -12.09 5.87
N PRO A 191 -6.76 -11.21 4.86
CA PRO A 191 -6.13 -9.90 4.95
C PRO A 191 -6.80 -9.08 6.05
N GLY A 192 -5.99 -8.44 6.89
CA GLY A 192 -6.47 -7.55 7.94
C GLY A 192 -6.62 -8.21 9.31
N GLU A 193 -6.64 -9.54 9.39
CA GLU A 193 -6.88 -10.26 10.66
C GLU A 193 -5.65 -10.31 11.57
N TYR A 194 -4.45 -10.09 11.04
CA TYR A 194 -3.20 -10.27 11.79
C TYR A 194 -2.60 -8.94 12.27
N SER A 195 -3.43 -8.08 12.84
CA SER A 195 -3.00 -6.80 13.41
C SER A 195 -2.92 -6.88 14.93
N ALA A 196 -1.80 -7.38 15.44
CA ALA A 196 -1.44 -7.39 16.86
C ALA A 196 -2.55 -7.78 17.86
N ALA A 197 -2.73 -9.10 18.05
CA ALA A 197 -3.16 -9.76 19.29
C ALA A 197 -2.58 -11.19 19.25
N ASN A 198 -1.73 -11.69 20.16
CA ASN A 198 -1.60 -11.51 21.62
C ASN A 198 -0.14 -11.33 22.10
#